data_AF-L0NDG7-F1
#
_entry.id   AF-L0NDG7-F1
#
_cell.length_a   1.000
_cell.length_b   1.000
_cell.length_c   1.000
_cell.angle_alpha   90.00
_cell.angle_beta   90.00
_cell.angle_gamma   90.00
#
_symmetry.space_group_name_H-M   'P 1'
#
loop_
_entity.id
_entity.type
_entity.pdbx_description
1 polymer ?
#
loop_
_entity_poly.entity_id
_entity_poly.type
_entity_poly.pdbx_seq_one_letter_code
_entity_poly.pdbx_strand_id
1 'polypeptide(L)'
;MMPIIRKVFGPFHPEQTAPRSPSTTDLRWYFNGIRGDKTTAHWVLVFDPRKRKWSASNIPIGELDGKRNRSGLAQLGIPREVKNEDVHPDAWLDDSPVMEGTISSILKSKLSPEDIAKAMALALRIKAS
;
A
#
# COMPACT_ATOMS: atom_id res chain seq x y z
N MET A 1 7.04 8.60 -18.18
CA MET A 1 5.56 8.58 -18.33
C MET A 1 4.95 8.70 -16.94
N MET A 2 4.03 9.63 -16.72
CA MET A 2 3.33 9.74 -15.43
C MET A 2 2.35 8.58 -15.27
N PRO A 3 2.28 7.94 -14.08
CA PRO A 3 1.36 6.84 -13.86
C PRO A 3 -0.08 7.37 -13.83
N ILE A 4 -0.90 6.89 -14.74
CA ILE A 4 -2.33 7.18 -14.79
C ILE A 4 -3.03 6.21 -13.83
N ILE A 5 -3.71 6.73 -12.81
CA ILE A 5 -4.50 5.91 -11.87
C ILE A 5 -5.96 6.30 -12.00
N ARG A 6 -6.83 5.33 -12.29
CA ARG A 6 -8.28 5.54 -12.38
C ARG A 6 -8.96 5.47 -11.03
N LYS A 7 -8.56 4.52 -10.20
CA LYS A 7 -9.20 4.28 -8.90
C LYS A 7 -8.21 3.73 -7.90
N VAL A 8 -8.39 4.10 -6.63
CA VAL A 8 -7.62 3.62 -5.48
C VAL A 8 -8.59 3.23 -4.38
N PHE A 9 -8.40 2.05 -3.83
CA PHE A 9 -9.12 1.48 -2.69
C PHE A 9 -8.14 1.29 -1.53
N GLY A 10 -8.61 1.60 -0.31
CA GLY A 10 -7.80 1.60 0.91
C GLY A 10 -7.71 2.99 1.56
N PRO A 11 -6.83 3.17 2.56
CA PRO A 11 -5.82 2.21 3.01
C PRO A 11 -6.44 0.98 3.68
N PHE A 12 -5.89 -0.20 3.39
CA PHE A 12 -6.19 -1.43 4.10
C PHE A 12 -5.16 -1.62 5.21
N HIS A 13 -5.63 -1.68 6.45
CA HIS A 13 -4.91 -1.92 7.72
C HIS A 13 -3.45 -1.41 7.76
N PRO A 14 -3.15 -0.30 8.48
CA PRO A 14 -1.77 0.13 8.65
C PRO A 14 -0.94 -0.94 9.36
N GLU A 15 0.14 -1.38 8.73
CA GLU A 15 1.11 -2.28 9.34
C GLU A 15 2.32 -1.49 9.82
N GLN A 16 2.56 -1.56 11.13
CA GLN A 16 3.83 -1.18 11.70
C GLN A 16 4.76 -2.39 11.58
N THR A 17 5.70 -2.35 10.64
CA THR A 17 6.62 -3.48 10.46
C THR A 17 7.70 -3.46 11.53
N ALA A 18 7.93 -4.63 12.14
CA ALA A 18 9.01 -4.83 13.09
C ALA A 18 10.37 -4.47 12.47
N PRO A 19 11.32 -3.97 13.29
CA PRO A 19 12.62 -3.50 12.84
C PRO A 19 13.32 -4.47 11.88
N ARG A 20 13.52 -4.07 10.61
CA ARG A 20 14.50 -4.76 9.71
C ARG A 20 15.94 -4.60 10.23
N SER A 21 16.17 -3.60 11.07
CA SER A 21 17.33 -3.41 11.95
C SER A 21 16.82 -2.82 13.26
N PRO A 22 17.50 -2.99 14.41
CA PRO A 22 17.02 -2.67 15.77
C PRO A 22 16.52 -1.23 16.02
N SER A 23 16.55 -0.33 15.02
CA SER A 23 16.05 1.04 15.07
C SER A 23 15.11 1.45 13.93
N THR A 24 14.68 0.54 13.04
CA THR A 24 13.94 0.91 11.81
C THR A 24 12.50 0.43 11.83
N THR A 25 11.62 1.14 12.53
CA THR A 25 10.17 0.91 12.46
C THR A 25 9.58 1.74 11.32
N ASP A 26 9.30 1.11 10.18
CA ASP A 26 8.58 1.75 9.07
C ASP A 26 7.07 1.58 9.25
N LEU A 27 6.30 2.57 8.79
CA LEU A 27 4.84 2.47 8.69
C LEU A 27 4.43 2.19 7.25
N ARG A 28 3.51 1.25 7.07
CA ARG A 28 3.06 0.80 5.76
C ARG A 28 1.55 0.83 5.66
N TRP A 29 1.05 1.33 4.53
CA TRP A 29 -0.37 1.30 4.17
C TRP A 29 -0.52 0.61 2.82
N TYR A 30 -1.44 -0.35 2.74
CA TYR A 30 -1.67 -1.11 1.52
C TYR A 30 -2.90 -0.58 0.79
N PHE A 31 -2.80 -0.57 -0.54
CA PHE A 31 -3.85 -0.10 -1.43
C PHE A 31 -4.00 -1.06 -2.58
N ASN A 32 -5.22 -1.18 -3.07
CA ASN A 32 -5.51 -1.79 -4.36
C ASN A 32 -6.00 -0.69 -5.29
N GLY A 33 -5.88 -0.86 -6.59
CA GLY A 33 -6.54 0.05 -7.53
C GLY A 33 -6.36 -0.33 -8.97
N ILE A 34 -6.77 0.60 -9.82
CA ILE A 34 -6.92 0.41 -11.26
C ILE A 34 -6.06 1.44 -11.97
N ARG A 35 -5.19 0.97 -12.85
CA ARG A 35 -4.32 1.80 -13.68
C ARG A 35 -5.05 2.36 -14.90
N GLY A 36 -4.42 3.28 -15.62
CA GLY A 36 -4.97 3.90 -16.83
C GLY A 36 -5.36 2.88 -17.92
N ASP A 37 -4.57 1.82 -18.04
CA ASP A 37 -4.75 0.67 -18.95
C ASP A 37 -5.77 -0.37 -18.44
N LYS A 38 -6.50 -0.04 -17.36
CA LYS A 38 -7.50 -0.91 -16.70
C LYS A 38 -6.92 -2.15 -16.02
N THR A 39 -5.61 -2.28 -15.91
CA THR A 39 -5.00 -3.36 -15.12
C THR A 39 -5.12 -3.07 -13.62
N THR A 40 -5.24 -4.13 -12.83
CA THR A 40 -5.22 -4.00 -11.37
C THR A 40 -3.80 -3.74 -10.86
N ALA A 41 -3.70 -3.14 -9.68
CA ALA A 41 -2.44 -2.85 -9.04
C ALA A 41 -2.57 -2.93 -7.53
N HIS A 42 -1.58 -3.53 -6.90
CA HIS A 42 -1.39 -3.48 -5.46
C HIS A 42 -0.24 -2.50 -5.18
N TRP A 43 -0.46 -1.57 -4.25
CA TRP A 43 0.57 -0.63 -3.84
C TRP A 43 0.77 -0.68 -2.33
N VAL A 44 2.00 -0.43 -1.92
CA VAL A 44 2.32 -0.09 -0.54
C VAL A 44 2.88 1.31 -0.49
N LEU A 45 2.29 2.13 0.37
CA LEU A 45 2.84 3.42 0.76
C LEU A 45 3.64 3.20 2.05
N VAL A 46 4.91 3.60 2.03
CA VAL A 46 5.84 3.47 3.15
C VAL A 46 6.29 4.85 3.60
N PHE A 47 6.23 5.08 4.91
CA PHE A 47 6.84 6.23 5.56
C PHE A 47 8.11 5.82 6.31
N ASP A 48 9.24 6.40 5.90
CA ASP A 48 10.51 6.33 6.63
C ASP A 48 10.56 7.49 7.64
N PRO A 49 10.39 7.23 8.95
CA PRO A 49 10.34 8.27 9.96
C PRO A 49 11.68 8.99 10.21
N ARG A 50 12.83 8.36 9.87
CA ARG A 50 14.16 8.98 10.01
C ARG A 50 14.38 10.04 8.95
N LYS A 51 14.07 9.69 7.71
CA LYS A 51 14.21 10.59 6.55
C LYS A 51 12.99 11.48 6.36
N ARG A 52 11.91 11.22 7.11
CA ARG A 52 10.59 11.86 6.97
C ARG A 52 10.08 11.79 5.53
N LYS A 53 10.37 10.67 4.86
CA LYS A 53 10.16 10.51 3.42
C LYS A 53 9.07 9.48 3.17
N TRP A 54 8.17 9.84 2.26
CA TRP A 54 7.17 8.94 1.71
C TRP A 54 7.72 8.27 0.45
N SER A 55 7.45 6.98 0.31
CA SER A 55 7.75 6.22 -0.89
C SER A 55 6.62 5.26 -1.19
N ALA A 56 6.37 4.99 -2.46
CA ALA A 56 5.38 4.01 -2.88
C ALA A 56 6.02 2.98 -3.79
N SER A 57 5.67 1.72 -3.63
CA SER A 57 6.07 0.65 -4.55
C SER A 57 4.85 -0.17 -4.96
N ASN A 58 4.87 -0.66 -6.18
CA ASN A 58 3.91 -1.66 -6.63
C ASN A 58 4.33 -3.01 -6.04
N ILE A 59 3.38 -3.72 -5.44
CA ILE A 59 3.59 -5.11 -5.02
C ILE A 59 3.19 -5.97 -6.22
N PRO A 60 4.10 -6.80 -6.76
CA PRO A 60 3.76 -7.70 -7.85
C PRO A 60 2.50 -8.50 -7.52
N ILE A 61 1.54 -8.53 -8.44
CA ILE A 61 0.37 -9.41 -8.33
C ILE A 61 0.88 -10.85 -8.26
N GLY A 62 0.53 -11.57 -7.19
CA GLY A 62 1.03 -12.92 -6.89
C GLY A 62 1.99 -12.99 -5.70
N GLU A 63 2.56 -11.87 -5.24
CA GLU A 63 3.36 -11.84 -4.01
C GLU A 63 2.46 -11.54 -2.79
N LEU A 64 1.79 -12.57 -2.28
CA LEU A 64 1.12 -12.56 -0.97
C LEU A 64 2.16 -12.60 0.17
N ASP A 65 3.17 -11.73 0.11
CA ASP A 65 4.45 -11.94 0.80
C ASP A 65 4.54 -11.35 2.21
N GLY A 66 3.39 -10.98 2.79
CA GLY A 66 3.26 -10.75 4.22
C GLY A 66 3.30 -12.07 4.98
N LYS A 67 4.19 -12.22 5.99
CA LYS A 67 4.19 -13.41 6.89
C LYS A 67 2.79 -13.73 7.43
N ARG A 68 2.00 -12.69 7.75
CA ARG A 68 0.65 -12.79 8.28
C ARG A 68 -0.36 -13.32 7.25
N ASN A 69 -0.28 -12.84 6.01
CA ASN A 69 -1.10 -13.35 4.90
C ASN A 69 -0.73 -14.79 4.55
N ARG A 70 0.56 -15.15 4.56
CA ARG A 70 1.00 -16.54 4.31
C ARG A 70 0.44 -17.53 5.32
N SER A 71 0.42 -17.18 6.61
CA SER A 71 -0.18 -18.03 7.64
C SER A 71 -1.71 -18.11 7.53
N GLY A 72 -2.39 -16.99 7.23
CA GLY A 72 -3.85 -16.97 7.07
C GLY A 72 -4.33 -17.77 5.86
N LEU A 73 -3.64 -17.67 4.73
CA LEU A 73 -4.00 -18.41 3.51
C LEU A 73 -3.78 -19.93 3.66
N ALA A 74 -2.69 -20.32 4.35
CA ALA A 74 -2.44 -21.73 4.67
C ALA A 74 -3.52 -22.32 5.60
N GLN A 75 -4.00 -21.54 6.58
CA GLN A 75 -5.12 -21.97 7.44
C GLN A 75 -6.43 -22.17 6.68
N LEU A 76 -6.62 -21.44 5.58
CA LEU A 76 -7.80 -21.53 4.72
C LEU A 76 -7.63 -22.54 3.58
N GLY A 77 -6.51 -23.26 3.51
CA GLY A 77 -6.25 -24.27 2.48
C GLY A 77 -6.02 -23.69 1.07
N ILE A 78 -5.73 -22.39 0.95
CA ILE A 78 -5.54 -21.73 -0.34
C ILE A 78 -4.09 -21.96 -0.81
N PRO A 79 -3.87 -22.56 -1.99
CA PRO A 79 -2.53 -22.82 -2.52
C PRO A 79 -1.72 -21.54 -2.72
N ARG A 80 -0.41 -21.61 -2.46
CA ARG A 80 0.52 -20.47 -2.67
C ARG A 80 0.57 -19.95 -4.10
N GLU A 81 0.18 -20.78 -5.05
CA GLU A 81 0.25 -20.52 -6.49
C GLU A 81 -1.01 -19.87 -7.03
N VAL A 82 -2.04 -19.67 -6.19
CA VAL A 82 -3.22 -18.88 -6.56
C VAL A 82 -2.76 -17.46 -6.81
N LYS A 83 -2.57 -17.14 -8.08
CA LYS A 83 -2.48 -15.76 -8.54
C LYS A 83 -3.80 -15.11 -8.16
N ASN A 84 -3.73 -13.94 -7.54
CA ASN A 84 -4.89 -13.04 -7.47
C ASN A 84 -5.16 -12.60 -8.91
N GLU A 85 -5.81 -13.46 -9.69
CA GLU A 85 -6.29 -13.14 -11.02
C GLU A 85 -7.46 -12.19 -10.81
N ASP A 86 -7.10 -10.92 -10.98
CA ASP A 86 -7.92 -9.78 -11.36
C ASP A 86 -9.38 -9.79 -10.95
N VAL A 87 -9.68 -8.81 -10.10
CA VAL A 87 -11.02 -8.23 -9.90
C VAL A 87 -11.85 -8.33 -11.19
N HIS A 88 -13.06 -8.91 -11.08
CA HIS A 88 -14.00 -9.19 -12.16
C HIS A 88 -14.02 -8.10 -13.26
N PRO A 89 -14.02 -8.44 -14.57
CA PRO A 89 -13.95 -7.49 -15.69
C PRO A 89 -14.98 -6.34 -15.61
N ASP A 90 -16.15 -6.64 -15.04
CA ASP A 90 -17.26 -5.70 -14.91
C ASP A 90 -17.28 -4.92 -13.60
N ALA A 91 -16.35 -5.15 -12.67
CA ALA A 91 -16.48 -4.60 -11.33
C ALA A 91 -16.34 -3.07 -11.29
N TRP A 92 -15.68 -2.42 -12.26
CA TRP A 92 -15.27 -1.00 -12.10
C TRP A 92 -15.06 -0.19 -13.40
N LEU A 93 -15.92 -0.35 -14.40
CA LEU A 93 -15.96 0.54 -15.57
C LEU A 93 -16.93 1.71 -15.33
N ASP A 94 -16.64 2.57 -14.35
CA ASP A 94 -17.25 3.91 -14.32
C ASP A 94 -16.26 4.94 -14.91
N ASP A 95 -16.78 6.06 -15.42
CA ASP A 95 -15.99 7.18 -15.94
C ASP A 95 -15.32 7.99 -14.80
N SER A 96 -14.83 7.31 -13.75
CA SER A 96 -14.12 7.97 -12.65
C SER A 96 -12.95 8.79 -13.19
N PRO A 97 -12.77 10.02 -12.68
CA PRO A 97 -11.72 10.90 -13.15
C PRO A 97 -10.34 10.29 -12.90
N VAL A 98 -9.47 10.43 -13.90
CA VAL A 98 -8.06 10.05 -13.79
C VAL A 98 -7.40 10.91 -12.70
N MET A 99 -6.71 10.27 -11.77
CA MET A 99 -5.89 10.94 -10.78
C MET A 99 -4.49 11.20 -11.36
N GLU A 100 -4.07 12.45 -11.32
CA GLU A 100 -2.75 12.90 -11.80
C GLU A 100 -1.77 13.12 -10.64
N GLY A 101 -0.50 12.81 -10.88
CA GLY A 101 0.59 13.01 -9.92
C GLY A 101 1.49 11.78 -9.74
N THR A 102 2.31 11.80 -8.69
CA THR A 102 3.11 10.63 -8.31
C THR A 102 2.23 9.61 -7.60
N ILE A 103 2.53 8.31 -7.73
CA ILE A 103 1.82 7.26 -6.98
C ILE A 103 1.83 7.58 -5.49
N SER A 104 2.99 7.98 -4.94
CA SER A 104 3.09 8.35 -3.52
C SER A 104 2.19 9.51 -3.11
N SER A 105 2.02 10.55 -3.95
CA SER A 105 1.14 11.68 -3.62
C SER A 105 -0.33 11.27 -3.67
N ILE A 106 -0.71 10.47 -4.68
CA ILE A 106 -2.08 9.96 -4.83
C ILE A 106 -2.44 9.04 -3.66
N LEU A 107 -1.56 8.11 -3.27
CA LEU A 107 -1.82 7.22 -2.13
C LEU A 107 -1.84 7.99 -0.81
N LYS A 108 -0.92 8.95 -0.62
CA LYS A 108 -0.87 9.77 0.58
C LYS A 108 -2.14 10.59 0.76
N SER A 109 -2.76 11.08 -0.31
CA SER A 109 -4.02 11.83 -0.24
C SER A 109 -5.22 10.98 0.20
N LYS A 110 -5.07 9.66 0.28
CA LYS A 110 -6.09 8.73 0.79
C LYS A 110 -5.91 8.41 2.28
N LEU A 111 -4.84 8.89 2.92
CA LEU A 111 -4.63 8.68 4.35
C LEU A 111 -5.57 9.54 5.19
N SER A 112 -6.02 8.99 6.30
CA SER A 112 -6.77 9.76 7.30
C SER A 112 -5.85 10.74 8.04
N PRO A 113 -6.41 11.81 8.65
CA PRO A 113 -5.63 12.67 9.54
C PRO A 113 -4.93 11.89 10.67
N GLU A 114 -5.56 10.83 11.17
CA GLU A 114 -4.98 9.95 12.20
C GLU A 114 -3.75 9.18 11.71
N ASP A 115 -3.78 8.66 10.48
CA ASP A 115 -2.64 7.97 9.87
C ASP A 115 -1.45 8.92 9.70
N ILE A 116 -1.73 10.15 9.25
CA ILE A 116 -0.70 11.19 9.12
C ILE A 116 -0.14 11.54 10.51
N ALA A 117 -1.00 11.69 11.52
CA ALA A 117 -0.57 11.97 12.89
C ALA A 117 0.30 10.85 13.47
N LYS A 118 -0.06 9.58 13.24
CA LYS A 118 0.74 8.41 13.65
C LYS A 118 2.13 8.42 13.02
N ALA A 119 2.22 8.74 11.73
CA ALA A 119 3.49 8.88 11.02
C ALA A 119 4.37 9.97 11.64
N MET A 120 3.79 11.15 11.88
CA MET A 120 4.52 12.28 12.45
C MET A 120 4.95 12.04 13.89
N ALA A 121 4.09 11.43 14.72
CA ALA A 121 4.42 11.06 16.09
C ALA A 121 5.63 10.11 16.15
N LEU A 122 5.71 9.15 15.22
CA LEU A 122 6.85 8.24 15.12
C LEU A 122 8.15 8.96 14.74
N ALA A 123 8.09 9.88 13.78
CA ALA A 123 9.24 10.70 13.38
C ALA A 123 9.77 11.61 14.49
N LEU A 124 8.88 12.10 15.37
CA LEU A 124 9.27 12.89 16.54
C LEU A 124 9.96 12.04 17.61
N ARG A 125 9.46 10.83 17.88
CA ARG A 125 10.06 9.91 18.85
C ARG A 125 11.50 9.55 18.50
N ILE A 126 11.78 9.26 17.22
CA ILE A 126 13.13 8.91 16.76
C ILE A 126 14.10 10.09 16.91
N LYS A 127 13.66 11.34 16.74
CA LYS A 127 14.53 12.52 16.90
C LYS A 127 14.96 12.74 18.36
N ALA A 128 14.17 12.27 19.32
CA ALA A 128 14.44 12.43 20.75
C ALA A 128 15.32 11.29 21.33
N SER A 129 15.70 10.31 20.50
CA SER A 129 16.53 9.15 20.85
C SER A 129 17.95 9.37 20.34
#